data_AF-S8AK41-F1
#
_entry.id   AF-S8AK41-F1
#
_cell.length_a   1.000
_cell.length_b   1.000
_cell.length_c   1.000
_cell.angle_alpha   90.00
_cell.angle_beta   90.00
_cell.angle_gamma   90.00
#
_symmetry.space_group_name_H-M   'P 1'
#
loop_
_entity.id
_entity.type
_entity.pdbx_description
1 polymer ?
#
loop_
_entity_poly.entity_id
_entity_poly.type
_entity_poly.pdbx_seq_one_letter_code
_entity_poly.pdbx_strand_id
1 'polypeptide(L)'
;MSDNQGDEGAAGSSPLPPPPPPPPEDPSSKVSPFVIKLRSAPPGYFFRPERPPPHTDLFAAPTGPYFFYGTLSDPAMLRDILGLKTEPQLRPATITGYECKL
;
A
#
# COMPACT_ATOMS: atom_id res chain seq x y z
N MET A 1 7.13 -10.64 89.48
CA MET A 1 7.91 -10.14 88.33
C MET A 1 6.90 -9.70 87.31
N SER A 2 6.82 -8.40 87.07
CA SER A 2 5.89 -7.79 86.13
C SER A 2 6.56 -7.77 84.76
N ASP A 3 6.00 -8.49 83.80
CA ASP A 3 6.42 -8.42 82.41
C ASP A 3 5.21 -8.00 81.56
N ASN A 4 5.27 -6.74 81.13
CA ASN A 4 4.43 -6.17 80.09
C ASN A 4 5.26 -6.23 78.80
N GLN A 5 4.80 -6.93 77.77
CA GLN A 5 5.29 -6.70 76.41
C GLN A 5 4.21 -7.08 75.40
N GLY A 6 3.61 -6.06 74.78
CA GLY A 6 2.90 -6.21 73.51
C GLY A 6 3.92 -6.23 72.37
N ASP A 7 3.67 -7.08 71.37
CA ASP A 7 4.41 -7.15 70.11
C ASP A 7 3.36 -7.47 69.03
N GLU A 8 2.79 -6.44 68.40
CA GLU A 8 3.20 -5.85 67.13
C GLU A 8 2.97 -6.74 65.90
N GLY A 9 2.09 -6.24 65.01
CA GLY A 9 2.31 -6.31 63.57
C GLY A 9 2.17 -7.68 62.90
N ALA A 10 0.93 -8.16 62.76
CA ALA A 10 0.59 -9.10 61.70
C ALA A 10 0.71 -8.39 60.32
N ALA A 11 1.92 -8.36 59.75
CA ALA A 11 2.15 -7.95 58.38
C ALA A 11 2.05 -9.17 57.46
N GLY A 12 0.86 -9.40 56.90
CA GLY A 12 0.64 -10.40 55.85
C GLY A 12 1.44 -10.06 54.59
N SER A 13 2.30 -10.98 54.14
CA SER A 13 2.98 -10.86 52.85
C SER A 13 1.96 -11.04 51.72
N SER A 14 1.57 -9.94 51.06
CA SER A 14 0.76 -10.00 49.84
C SER A 14 1.67 -10.37 48.65
N PRO A 15 1.27 -11.33 47.79
CA PRO A 15 2.06 -11.65 46.61
C PRO A 15 2.05 -10.48 45.62
N LEU A 16 3.21 -10.18 45.03
CA LEU A 16 3.35 -9.12 44.04
C LEU A 16 2.44 -9.38 42.83
N PRO A 17 1.83 -8.34 42.25
CA PRO A 17 0.98 -8.49 41.08
C PRO A 17 1.78 -9.00 39.88
N PRO A 18 1.16 -9.79 38.97
CA PRO A 18 1.82 -10.28 37.78
C PRO A 18 2.26 -9.10 36.89
N PRO A 19 3.37 -9.25 36.13
CA PRO A 19 3.82 -8.21 35.24
C PRO A 19 2.74 -7.90 34.18
N PRO A 20 2.63 -6.65 33.72
CA PRO A 20 1.71 -6.28 32.67
C PRO A 20 2.04 -7.02 31.37
N PRO A 21 1.03 -7.27 30.50
CA PRO A 21 1.25 -7.88 29.21
C PRO A 21 2.19 -7.02 28.34
N PRO A 22 2.99 -7.63 27.46
CA PRO A 22 3.85 -6.88 26.55
C PRO A 22 2.99 -6.00 25.62
N PRO A 23 3.52 -4.84 25.20
CA PRO A 23 2.83 -3.94 24.27
C PRO A 23 2.54 -4.65 22.93
N PRO A 24 1.49 -4.23 22.19
CA PRO A 24 1.19 -4.78 20.88
C PRO A 24 2.39 -4.63 19.94
N GLU A 25 2.78 -5.73 19.29
CA GLU A 25 3.83 -5.67 18.26
C GLU A 25 3.36 -4.81 17.09
N ASP A 26 4.21 -3.87 16.66
CA ASP A 26 3.98 -3.11 15.44
C ASP A 26 3.93 -4.09 14.24
N PRO A 27 2.83 -4.15 13.49
CA PRO A 27 2.73 -5.03 12.32
C PRO A 27 3.77 -4.73 11.25
N SER A 28 4.33 -3.51 11.19
CA SER A 28 5.42 -3.14 10.29
C SER A 28 6.79 -3.72 10.70
N SER A 29 6.94 -4.13 11.96
CA SER A 29 8.16 -4.76 12.49
C SER A 29 8.28 -6.25 12.09
N LYS A 30 7.18 -6.87 11.64
CA LYS A 30 7.15 -8.29 11.24
C LYS A 30 7.78 -8.50 9.87
N VAL A 31 9.09 -8.66 9.86
CA VAL A 31 9.80 -9.14 8.67
C VAL A 31 9.50 -10.63 8.49
N SER A 32 8.85 -11.00 7.39
CA SER A 32 8.56 -12.40 7.06
C SER A 32 9.84 -13.25 7.10
N PRO A 33 9.79 -14.50 7.61
CA PRO A 33 10.94 -15.42 7.58
C PRO A 33 11.54 -15.61 6.18
N PHE A 34 10.73 -15.43 5.13
CA PHE A 34 11.20 -15.43 3.75
C PHE A 34 12.13 -14.24 3.44
N VAL A 35 11.75 -13.05 3.89
CA VAL A 35 12.55 -11.82 3.72
C VAL A 35 13.85 -11.91 4.53
N ILE A 36 13.84 -12.55 5.70
CA ILE A 36 15.05 -12.83 6.49
C ILE A 36 16.01 -13.72 5.70
N LYS A 37 15.52 -14.82 5.12
CA LYS A 37 16.33 -15.73 4.28
C LYS A 37 16.89 -15.04 3.02
N LEU A 38 16.14 -14.10 2.45
CA LEU A 38 16.58 -13.37 1.25
C LEU A 38 17.77 -12.43 1.56
N ARG A 39 17.86 -11.89 2.77
CA ARG A 39 18.98 -10.99 3.18
C ARG A 39 20.33 -11.72 3.27
N SER A 40 20.33 -13.01 3.61
CA SER A 40 21.55 -13.82 3.71
C SER A 40 21.87 -14.57 2.41
N ALA A 41 21.12 -14.32 1.34
CA ALA A 41 21.28 -15.03 0.09
C ALA A 41 22.53 -14.55 -0.69
N PRO A 42 23.27 -15.45 -1.36
CA PRO A 42 24.38 -15.05 -2.23
C PRO A 42 23.94 -14.13 -3.37
N PRO A 43 24.85 -13.30 -3.93
CA PRO A 43 24.59 -12.57 -5.15
C PRO A 43 24.12 -13.51 -6.26
N GLY A 44 22.98 -13.21 -6.89
CA GLY A 44 22.39 -14.06 -7.95
C GLY A 44 21.50 -15.21 -7.47
N TYR A 45 21.18 -15.29 -6.17
CA TYR A 45 20.23 -16.29 -5.65
C TYR A 45 18.81 -16.15 -6.20
N PHE A 46 18.39 -14.92 -6.54
CA PHE A 46 17.11 -14.69 -7.19
C PHE A 46 17.24 -14.85 -8.71
N PHE A 47 16.21 -15.43 -9.34
CA PHE A 47 16.12 -15.48 -10.79
C PHE A 47 16.20 -14.07 -11.37
N ARG A 48 17.25 -13.81 -12.15
CA ARG A 48 17.39 -12.59 -12.94
C ARG A 48 17.15 -12.97 -14.40
N PRO A 49 16.06 -12.53 -15.02
CA PRO A 49 15.85 -12.78 -16.43
C PRO A 49 16.98 -12.13 -17.25
N GLU A 50 17.44 -12.82 -18.31
CA GLU A 50 18.50 -12.31 -19.21
C GLU A 50 18.15 -10.95 -19.81
N ARG A 51 16.85 -10.72 -20.07
CA ARG A 51 16.29 -9.41 -20.40
C ARG A 51 15.35 -8.98 -19.28
N PRO A 52 15.71 -7.96 -18.49
CA PRO A 52 14.75 -7.31 -17.62
C PRO A 52 13.54 -6.86 -18.44
N PRO A 53 12.31 -7.02 -17.94
CA PRO A 53 11.15 -6.43 -18.60
C PRO A 53 11.40 -4.92 -18.74
N PRO A 54 10.97 -4.31 -19.86
CA PRO A 54 11.06 -2.87 -20.00
C PRO A 54 10.34 -2.23 -18.80
N HIS A 55 10.91 -1.15 -18.28
CA HIS A 55 10.28 -0.39 -17.21
C HIS A 55 8.96 0.18 -17.76
N THR A 56 7.84 -0.38 -17.30
CA THR A 56 6.51 0.12 -17.63
C THR A 56 6.04 0.99 -16.47
N ASP A 57 5.86 2.29 -16.72
CA ASP A 57 5.14 3.14 -15.80
C ASP A 57 3.69 2.66 -15.71
N LEU A 58 3.28 2.21 -14.53
CA LEU A 58 1.93 1.69 -14.28
C LEU A 58 0.86 2.78 -14.35
N PHE A 59 1.26 4.05 -14.25
CA PHE A 59 0.38 5.21 -14.34
C PHE A 59 0.39 5.84 -15.74
N ALA A 60 1.26 5.37 -16.64
CA ALA A 60 1.26 5.84 -18.01
C ALA A 60 -0.05 5.46 -18.69
N ALA A 61 -0.70 6.45 -19.31
CA ALA A 61 -1.89 6.21 -20.10
C ALA A 61 -1.56 5.24 -21.24
N PRO A 62 -2.42 4.25 -21.55
CA PRO A 62 -2.15 3.28 -22.60
C PRO A 62 -1.89 3.98 -23.93
N THR A 63 -0.77 3.68 -24.56
CA THR A 63 -0.42 4.27 -25.85
C THR A 63 -1.37 3.76 -26.94
N GLY A 64 -2.21 4.63 -27.50
CA GLY A 64 -3.14 4.22 -28.56
C GLY A 64 -4.24 5.24 -28.88
N PRO A 65 -5.13 4.90 -29.83
CA PRO A 65 -6.31 5.72 -30.14
C PRO A 65 -7.32 5.65 -28.99
N TYR A 66 -7.86 6.82 -28.63
CA TYR A 66 -8.93 6.95 -27.63
C TYR A 66 -10.29 7.17 -28.31
N PHE A 67 -11.34 6.58 -27.75
CA PHE A 67 -12.72 6.83 -28.14
C PHE A 67 -13.29 7.91 -27.23
N PHE A 68 -13.70 9.05 -27.81
CA PHE A 68 -14.33 10.15 -27.08
C PHE A 68 -15.84 10.19 -27.35
N TYR A 69 -16.62 10.61 -26.37
CA TYR A 69 -18.07 10.77 -26.46
C TYR A 69 -18.54 11.99 -25.64
N GLY A 70 -19.78 12.42 -25.85
CA GLY A 70 -20.35 13.57 -25.15
C GLY A 70 -19.62 14.87 -25.49
N THR A 71 -19.34 15.69 -24.48
CA THR A 71 -18.67 17.00 -24.65
C THR A 71 -17.23 16.87 -25.15
N LEU A 72 -16.56 15.77 -24.82
CA LEU A 72 -15.19 15.50 -25.28
C LEU A 72 -15.11 15.12 -26.77
N SER A 73 -16.24 15.00 -27.47
CA SER A 73 -16.25 14.82 -28.92
C SER A 73 -15.87 16.09 -29.69
N ASP A 74 -15.83 17.26 -29.03
CA ASP A 74 -15.40 18.52 -29.63
C ASP A 74 -13.86 18.62 -29.66
N PRO A 75 -13.23 18.74 -30.86
CA PRO A 75 -11.77 18.89 -30.98
C PRO A 75 -11.22 20.13 -30.26
N ALA A 76 -11.98 21.24 -30.21
CA ALA A 76 -11.53 22.45 -29.53
C ALA A 76 -11.43 22.21 -28.01
N MET A 77 -12.46 21.59 -27.42
CA MET A 77 -12.45 21.19 -26.01
C MET A 77 -11.29 20.23 -25.69
N LEU A 78 -11.04 19.24 -26.55
CA LEU A 78 -9.92 18.31 -26.37
C LEU A 78 -8.57 19.01 -26.43
N ARG A 79 -8.38 19.94 -27.36
CA ARG A 79 -7.15 20.74 -27.45
C ARG A 79 -6.89 21.45 -26.13
N ASP A 80 -7.91 22.10 -25.58
CA ASP A 80 -7.76 22.94 -24.40
C ASP A 80 -7.53 22.09 -23.14
N ILE A 81 -8.25 20.96 -22.97
CA ILE A 81 -8.10 20.05 -21.83
C ILE A 81 -6.75 19.33 -21.85
N LEU A 82 -6.32 18.87 -23.02
CA LEU A 82 -5.08 18.09 -23.17
C LEU A 82 -3.85 18.99 -23.40
N GLY A 83 -4.03 20.31 -23.51
CA GLY A 83 -2.95 21.27 -23.78
C GLY A 83 -2.27 21.05 -25.14
N LEU A 84 -3.04 20.64 -26.16
CA LEU A 84 -2.50 20.39 -27.50
C LEU A 84 -2.22 21.71 -28.21
N LYS A 85 -1.17 21.74 -29.03
CA LYS A 85 -0.84 22.93 -29.86
C LYS A 85 -1.87 23.18 -30.96
N THR A 86 -2.50 22.12 -31.44
CA THR A 86 -3.47 22.14 -32.55
C THR A 86 -4.64 21.25 -32.21
N GLU A 87 -5.78 21.48 -32.86
CA GLU A 87 -6.93 20.59 -32.71
C GLU A 87 -6.60 19.17 -33.19
N PRO A 88 -6.97 18.14 -32.41
CA PRO A 88 -6.74 16.76 -32.80
C PRO A 88 -7.67 16.36 -33.94
N GLN A 89 -7.15 15.56 -34.88
CA GLN A 89 -7.99 14.98 -35.92
C GLN A 89 -8.74 13.76 -35.36
N LEU A 90 -10.05 13.90 -35.22
CA LEU A 90 -10.92 12.80 -34.81
C LEU A 90 -11.37 11.98 -36.02
N ARG A 91 -11.56 10.68 -35.80
CA ARG A 91 -12.11 9.76 -36.80
C ARG A 91 -13.43 9.20 -36.29
N PRO A 92 -14.48 9.15 -37.13
CA PRO A 92 -15.72 8.47 -36.76
C PRO A 92 -15.43 7.02 -36.36
N ALA A 93 -16.03 6.60 -35.24
CA ALA A 93 -15.88 5.26 -34.69
C ALA A 93 -17.19 4.84 -34.01
N THR A 94 -17.40 3.54 -33.85
CA THR A 94 -18.56 2.96 -33.17
C THR A 94 -18.10 1.98 -32.12
N ILE A 95 -18.69 2.06 -30.92
CA ILE A 95 -18.48 1.08 -29.85
C ILE A 95 -19.75 0.23 -29.69
N THR A 96 -19.61 -1.10 -29.69
CA THR A 96 -20.72 -2.05 -29.56
C THR A 96 -20.84 -2.55 -28.12
N GLY A 97 -22.06 -2.82 -27.66
CA GLY A 97 -22.32 -3.32 -26.30
C GLY A 97 -22.40 -2.24 -25.22
N TYR A 98 -22.40 -0.96 -25.62
CA TYR A 98 -22.57 0.19 -24.73
C TYR A 98 -23.68 1.09 -25.25
N GLU A 99 -24.31 1.83 -24.35
CA GLU A 99 -25.37 2.78 -24.65
C GLU A 99 -25.03 4.15 -24.05
N CYS A 100 -25.28 5.21 -24.82
CA CYS A 100 -25.14 6.58 -24.31
C CYS A 100 -26.30 6.87 -23.35
N LYS A 101 -26.00 7.09 -22.07
CA LYS A 101 -26.98 7.56 -21.09
C LYS A 101 -26.97 9.08 -21.08
N LEU A 102 -28.12 9.68 -21.38
CA LEU A 102 -28.39 11.11 -21.28
C LEU A 102 -29.27 11.40 -20.06
#